data_AF-A0A819W7A4-F1
#
_entry.id   AF-A0A819W7A4-F1
#
_cell.length_a   1.000
_cell.length_b   1.000
_cell.length_c   1.000
_cell.angle_alpha   90.00
_cell.angle_beta   90.00
_cell.angle_gamma   90.00
#
_symmetry.space_group_name_H-M   'P 1'
#
loop_
_entity.id
_entity.type
_entity.pdbx_description
1 polymer ?
#
loop_
_entity_poly.entity_id
_entity_poly.type
_entity_poly.pdbx_seq_one_letter_code
_entity_poly.pdbx_strand_id
1 'polypeptide(L)'
;MKCTARVTIICIEGQHKIRKFDAKQHNHAQEASKPDVLKACIQMKELAQISNYQPAQIISNVIAITAHEIRPCLPRKDALRQQIQRAKRVCDVEVETKTLDDFKLPDASSITLSGMHFSKDINDGTERILLFTTSENLKWLQKAKFWIMDGTFKTVPTLFRQLYSIHAPAGENVNSRIVPLVYALVSVKSEELYQRLFQELNEWAEENELELKPDFVLTDFEKLQSMQ
;
A
#
# COMPACT_ATOMS: atom_id res chain seq x y z
N MET A 1 -30.96 27.99 2.50
CA MET A 1 -32.27 27.34 2.76
C MET A 1 -32.15 25.86 2.45
N LYS A 2 -32.75 24.97 3.25
CA LYS A 2 -32.85 23.54 2.91
C LYS A 2 -34.07 23.33 2.01
N CYS A 3 -33.91 22.60 0.92
CA CYS A 3 -35.01 22.23 0.03
C CYS A 3 -35.72 20.98 0.58
N THR A 4 -37.06 20.97 0.61
CA THR A 4 -37.87 19.84 1.08
C THR A 4 -38.56 19.07 -0.05
N ALA A 5 -38.33 19.48 -1.31
CA ALA A 5 -38.92 18.82 -2.48
C ALA A 5 -38.50 17.34 -2.56
N ARG A 6 -39.44 16.49 -3.00
CA ARG A 6 -39.22 15.04 -3.16
C ARG A 6 -39.57 14.60 -4.57
N VAL A 7 -38.83 13.61 -5.06
CA VAL A 7 -39.08 12.96 -6.35
C VAL A 7 -39.34 11.48 -6.10
N THR A 8 -40.36 10.92 -6.75
CA THR A 8 -40.59 9.47 -6.77
C THR A 8 -40.21 8.93 -8.14
N ILE A 9 -39.26 8.00 -8.16
CA ILE A 9 -38.82 7.30 -9.37
C ILE A 9 -39.35 5.88 -9.30
N ILE A 10 -39.88 5.35 -10.40
CA ILE A 10 -40.28 3.94 -10.55
C ILE A 10 -39.46 3.29 -11.65
N CYS A 11 -39.09 2.03 -11.44
CA CYS A 11 -38.46 1.22 -12.49
C CYS A 11 -39.57 0.43 -13.21
N ILE A 12 -39.70 0.64 -14.52
CA ILE A 12 -40.60 -0.12 -15.39
C ILE A 12 -39.73 -0.70 -16.49
N GLU A 13 -39.71 -2.04 -16.62
CA GLU A 13 -38.94 -2.74 -17.67
C GLU A 13 -37.44 -2.37 -17.70
N GLY A 14 -36.83 -2.20 -16.52
CA GLY A 14 -35.42 -1.82 -16.39
C GLY A 14 -35.13 -0.33 -16.66
N GLN A 15 -36.14 0.48 -17.01
CA GLN A 15 -36.00 1.92 -17.18
C GLN A 15 -36.56 2.69 -15.98
N HIS A 16 -35.74 3.56 -15.41
CA HIS A 16 -36.14 4.46 -14.34
C HIS A 16 -36.95 5.64 -14.91
N LYS A 17 -38.24 5.72 -14.58
CA LYS A 17 -39.15 6.80 -14.97
C LYS A 17 -39.56 7.63 -13.75
N ILE A 18 -39.64 8.94 -13.91
CA ILE A 18 -40.11 9.84 -12.84
C ILE A 18 -41.63 9.69 -12.74
N ARG A 19 -42.12 9.22 -11.59
CA ARG A 19 -43.57 9.02 -11.32
C ARG A 19 -44.24 10.27 -10.78
N LYS A 20 -43.56 10.99 -9.88
CA LYS A 20 -44.05 12.22 -9.25
C LYS A 20 -42.90 13.20 -9.03
N PHE A 21 -43.08 14.41 -9.53
CA PHE A 21 -42.17 15.54 -9.39
C PHE A 21 -43.02 16.81 -9.29
N ASP A 22 -42.84 17.58 -8.22
CA ASP A 22 -43.51 18.87 -8.04
C ASP A 22 -42.46 19.99 -8.00
N ALA A 23 -42.29 20.66 -9.13
CA ALA A 23 -41.34 21.75 -9.31
C ALA A 23 -41.61 22.93 -8.35
N LYS A 24 -42.85 23.11 -7.87
CA LYS A 24 -43.25 24.23 -7.00
C LYS A 24 -42.75 24.09 -5.55
N GLN A 25 -42.27 22.91 -5.17
CA GLN A 25 -41.72 22.66 -3.83
C GLN A 25 -40.24 23.04 -3.70
N HIS A 26 -39.58 23.41 -4.80
CA HIS A 26 -38.23 23.93 -4.75
C HIS A 26 -38.24 25.40 -4.31
N ASN A 27 -37.50 25.70 -3.25
CA ASN A 27 -37.30 27.07 -2.75
C ASN A 27 -36.01 27.72 -3.30
N HIS A 28 -35.50 27.19 -4.41
CA HIS A 28 -34.28 27.65 -5.06
C HIS A 28 -34.38 27.43 -6.57
N ALA A 29 -33.67 28.27 -7.33
CA ALA A 29 -33.50 28.04 -8.77
C ALA A 29 -32.62 26.81 -9.03
N GLN A 30 -32.72 26.24 -10.22
CA GLN A 30 -31.79 25.23 -10.68
C GLN A 30 -30.43 25.88 -10.94
N GLU A 31 -29.38 25.33 -10.34
CA GLU A 31 -28.02 25.81 -10.54
C GLU A 31 -27.41 25.02 -11.70
N ALA A 32 -27.31 25.65 -12.87
CA ALA A 32 -26.93 25.01 -14.12
C ALA A 32 -25.55 24.32 -14.07
N SER A 33 -24.64 24.82 -13.25
CA SER A 33 -23.28 24.30 -13.09
C SER A 33 -23.19 23.06 -12.18
N LYS A 34 -24.18 22.82 -11.30
CA LYS A 34 -24.13 21.71 -10.31
C LYS A 34 -23.88 20.33 -10.94
N PRO A 35 -24.57 19.92 -12.02
CA PRO A 35 -24.36 18.61 -12.63
C PRO A 35 -22.93 18.43 -13.13
N ASP A 36 -22.35 19.46 -13.76
CA ASP A 36 -21.02 19.34 -14.35
C ASP A 36 -19.91 19.50 -13.31
N VAL A 37 -20.12 20.28 -12.25
CA VAL A 37 -19.27 20.26 -11.04
C VAL A 37 -19.24 18.86 -10.44
N LEU A 38 -20.39 18.20 -10.34
CA LEU A 38 -20.49 16.86 -9.80
C LEU A 38 -19.75 15.84 -10.69
N LYS A 39 -19.91 15.92 -12.02
CA LYS A 39 -19.16 15.08 -12.97
C LYS A 39 -17.64 15.25 -12.80
N ALA A 40 -17.15 16.48 -12.72
CA ALA A 40 -15.72 16.74 -12.51
C ALA A 40 -15.23 16.14 -11.19
N CYS A 41 -16.01 16.26 -10.11
CA CYS A 41 -15.68 15.65 -8.82
C CYS A 41 -15.70 14.11 -8.87
N ILE A 42 -16.62 13.51 -9.63
CA ILE A 42 -16.66 12.05 -9.83
C ILE A 42 -15.42 11.60 -10.60
N GLN A 43 -15.07 12.27 -11.71
CA GLN A 43 -13.87 11.96 -12.49
C GLN A 43 -12.58 12.08 -11.66
N MET A 44 -12.48 13.08 -10.78
CA MET A 44 -11.35 13.19 -9.85
C MET A 44 -11.27 11.99 -8.90
N LYS A 45 -12.41 11.46 -8.43
CA LYS A 45 -12.44 10.26 -7.57
C LYS A 45 -12.09 9.01 -8.35
N GLU A 46 -12.62 8.84 -9.56
CA GLU A 46 -12.32 7.71 -10.43
C GLU A 46 -10.83 7.67 -10.77
N LEU A 47 -10.24 8.80 -11.20
CA LEU A 47 -8.80 8.91 -11.44
C LEU A 47 -7.97 8.64 -10.18
N ALA A 48 -8.47 9.04 -9.00
CA ALA A 48 -7.80 8.75 -7.75
C ALA A 48 -7.74 7.24 -7.46
N GLN A 49 -8.76 6.49 -7.86
CA GLN A 49 -8.87 5.05 -7.64
C GLN A 49 -8.03 4.22 -8.62
N ILE A 50 -7.86 4.69 -9.86
CA ILE A 50 -7.19 3.92 -10.92
C ILE A 50 -5.73 4.34 -11.19
N SER A 51 -5.22 5.39 -10.52
CA SER A 51 -3.89 5.93 -10.80
C SER A 51 -3.08 6.28 -9.55
N ASN A 52 -1.75 6.21 -9.71
CA ASN A 52 -0.78 6.61 -8.67
C ASN A 52 -0.48 8.12 -8.66
N TYR A 53 -1.23 8.94 -9.40
CA TYR A 53 -1.02 10.39 -9.45
C TYR A 53 -1.22 11.05 -8.08
N GLN A 54 -0.42 12.07 -7.79
CA GLN A 54 -0.58 12.90 -6.60
C GLN A 54 -1.87 13.73 -6.71
N PRO A 55 -2.54 14.09 -5.59
CA PRO A 55 -3.79 14.85 -5.63
C PRO A 55 -3.73 16.14 -6.45
N ALA A 56 -2.57 16.82 -6.43
CA ALA A 56 -2.36 18.01 -7.25
C ALA A 56 -2.38 17.72 -8.76
N GLN A 57 -1.79 16.59 -9.18
CA GLN A 57 -1.77 16.14 -10.57
C GLN A 57 -3.18 15.75 -11.03
N ILE A 58 -3.93 15.01 -10.20
CA ILE A 58 -5.32 14.63 -10.49
C ILE A 58 -6.19 15.87 -10.70
N ILE A 59 -6.10 16.84 -9.78
CA ILE A 59 -6.84 18.11 -9.89
C ILE A 59 -6.45 18.84 -11.17
N SER A 60 -5.16 18.95 -11.49
CA SER A 60 -4.67 19.62 -12.69
C SER A 60 -5.20 18.96 -13.96
N ASN A 61 -5.15 17.63 -14.04
CA ASN A 61 -5.57 16.86 -15.20
C ASN A 61 -7.08 17.02 -15.46
N VAL A 62 -7.91 16.94 -14.41
CA VAL A 62 -9.36 17.11 -14.56
C VAL A 62 -9.72 18.56 -14.89
N ILE A 63 -9.06 19.54 -14.27
CA ILE A 63 -9.31 20.97 -14.58
C ILE A 63 -8.96 21.31 -16.03
N ALA A 64 -7.90 20.70 -16.59
CA ALA A 64 -7.47 20.93 -17.97
C ALA A 64 -8.59 20.56 -18.97
N ILE A 65 -9.35 19.50 -18.71
CA ILE A 65 -10.45 19.02 -19.55
C ILE A 65 -11.83 19.54 -19.13
N THR A 66 -11.94 20.20 -17.97
CA THR A 66 -13.19 20.79 -17.49
C THR A 66 -13.45 22.15 -18.15
N ALA A 67 -14.69 22.39 -18.60
CA ALA A 67 -15.07 23.64 -19.25
C ALA A 67 -14.81 24.87 -18.35
N HIS A 68 -14.37 25.97 -18.96
CA HIS A 68 -13.89 27.16 -18.25
C HIS A 68 -14.96 27.77 -17.33
N GLU A 69 -16.22 27.77 -17.79
CA GLU A 69 -17.42 28.28 -17.08
C GLU A 69 -17.65 27.62 -15.71
N ILE A 70 -17.21 26.36 -15.54
CA ILE A 70 -17.52 25.55 -14.36
C ILE A 70 -16.43 25.68 -13.28
N ARG A 71 -15.20 26.05 -13.66
CA ARG A 71 -14.03 26.10 -12.76
C ARG A 71 -14.26 26.96 -11.51
N PRO A 72 -14.93 28.13 -11.56
CA PRO A 72 -15.21 28.93 -10.37
C PRO A 72 -16.22 28.27 -9.41
N CYS A 73 -17.05 27.35 -9.92
CA CYS A 73 -18.06 26.63 -9.14
C CYS A 73 -17.51 25.35 -8.48
N LEU A 74 -16.25 24.97 -8.77
CA LEU A 74 -15.63 23.81 -8.15
C LEU A 74 -15.39 24.05 -6.64
N PRO A 75 -15.39 22.97 -5.82
CA PRO A 75 -14.96 23.05 -4.43
C PRO A 75 -13.55 23.62 -4.30
N ARG A 76 -13.24 24.18 -3.14
CA ARG A 76 -11.89 24.67 -2.81
C ARG A 76 -10.86 23.56 -3.01
N LYS A 77 -9.64 23.93 -3.42
CA LYS A 77 -8.54 22.99 -3.68
C LYS A 77 -8.31 22.00 -2.53
N ASP A 78 -8.39 22.46 -1.28
CA ASP A 78 -8.20 21.57 -0.11
C ASP A 78 -9.36 20.60 0.10
N ALA A 79 -10.59 21.01 -0.21
CA ALA A 79 -11.75 20.10 -0.19
C ALA A 79 -11.61 19.03 -1.29
N LEU A 80 -11.15 19.41 -2.49
CA LEU A 80 -10.86 18.45 -3.56
C LEU A 80 -9.74 17.49 -3.17
N ARG A 81 -8.65 17.98 -2.59
CA ARG A 81 -7.56 17.13 -2.06
C ARG A 81 -8.07 16.13 -1.04
N GLN A 82 -8.89 16.56 -0.08
CA GLN A 82 -9.47 15.66 0.92
C GLN A 82 -10.41 14.63 0.28
N GLN A 83 -11.24 15.03 -0.68
CA GLN A 83 -12.11 14.09 -1.40
C GLN A 83 -11.31 13.05 -2.18
N ILE A 84 -10.24 13.47 -2.86
CA ILE A 84 -9.33 12.57 -3.58
C ILE A 84 -8.64 11.61 -2.62
N GLN A 85 -8.08 12.11 -1.51
CA GLN A 85 -7.45 11.27 -0.50
C GLN A 85 -8.43 10.26 0.12
N ARG A 86 -9.68 10.67 0.37
CA ARG A 86 -10.73 9.74 0.83
C ARG A 86 -11.05 8.70 -0.24
N ALA A 87 -11.16 9.08 -1.50
CA ALA A 87 -11.43 8.15 -2.59
C ALA A 87 -10.30 7.14 -2.79
N LYS A 88 -9.04 7.55 -2.65
CA LYS A 88 -7.88 6.64 -2.64
C LYS A 88 -8.00 5.60 -1.53
N ARG A 89 -8.35 6.02 -0.31
CA ARG A 89 -8.55 5.12 0.83
C ARG A 89 -9.67 4.09 0.63
N VAL A 90 -10.65 4.35 -0.23
CA VAL A 90 -11.77 3.43 -0.49
C VAL A 90 -11.34 2.24 -1.36
N CYS A 91 -10.33 2.42 -2.24
CA CYS A 91 -9.74 1.30 -2.98
C CYS A 91 -8.73 0.50 -2.14
N ASP A 92 -8.10 1.13 -1.14
CA ASP A 92 -7.14 0.47 -0.24
C ASP A 92 -7.77 -0.32 0.91
N VAL A 93 -9.09 -0.52 0.95
CA VAL A 93 -9.68 -1.38 2.00
C VAL A 93 -9.56 -2.85 1.57
N GLU A 94 -8.33 -3.36 1.54
CA GLU A 94 -8.14 -4.62 2.25
C GLU A 94 -8.39 -4.29 3.72
N VAL A 95 -9.48 -4.81 4.28
CA VAL A 95 -9.70 -4.70 5.73
C VAL A 95 -8.44 -5.23 6.38
N GLU A 96 -7.69 -4.36 7.08
CA GLU A 96 -6.51 -4.78 7.85
C GLU A 96 -6.92 -6.02 8.63
N THR A 97 -6.31 -7.15 8.30
CA THR A 97 -6.66 -8.43 8.87
C THR A 97 -6.44 -8.34 10.37
N LYS A 98 -7.41 -8.83 11.14
CA LYS A 98 -7.41 -8.66 12.59
C LYS A 98 -6.53 -9.69 13.30
N THR A 99 -6.17 -10.76 12.61
CA THR A 99 -5.38 -11.87 13.12
C THR A 99 -4.30 -12.25 12.12
N LEU A 100 -3.23 -12.88 12.61
CA LEU A 100 -2.18 -13.44 11.75
C LEU A 100 -2.71 -14.57 10.87
N ASP A 101 -3.68 -15.35 11.31
CA ASP A 101 -4.25 -16.48 10.53
C ASP A 101 -5.06 -16.00 9.33
N ASP A 102 -5.79 -14.89 9.48
CA ASP A 102 -6.58 -14.32 8.40
C ASP A 102 -5.72 -13.58 7.36
N PHE A 103 -4.47 -13.26 7.69
CA PHE A 103 -3.57 -12.57 6.78
C PHE A 103 -3.19 -13.49 5.60
N LYS A 104 -3.35 -12.96 4.39
CA LYS A 104 -2.87 -13.59 3.15
C LYS A 104 -2.01 -12.57 2.44
N LEU A 105 -0.77 -12.95 2.10
CA LEU A 105 0.08 -12.13 1.27
C LEU A 105 -0.54 -12.06 -0.14
N PRO A 106 -0.91 -10.88 -0.66
CA PRO A 106 -1.47 -10.77 -2.00
C PRO A 106 -0.46 -11.24 -3.05
N ASP A 107 -0.90 -12.00 -4.06
CA ASP A 107 -0.01 -12.53 -5.11
C ASP A 107 0.79 -11.43 -5.81
N ALA A 108 0.20 -10.25 -5.99
CA ALA A 108 0.86 -9.08 -6.57
C ALA A 108 2.03 -8.55 -5.72
N SER A 109 2.02 -8.81 -4.41
CA SER A 109 3.09 -8.46 -3.47
C SER A 109 4.19 -9.51 -3.39
N SER A 110 4.00 -10.66 -4.04
CA SER A 110 4.97 -11.77 -4.09
C SER A 110 5.88 -11.72 -5.31
N ILE A 111 5.61 -10.81 -6.26
CA ILE A 111 6.36 -10.62 -7.50
C ILE A 111 6.96 -9.22 -7.60
N THR A 112 8.17 -9.13 -8.13
CA THR A 112 8.82 -7.85 -8.43
C THR A 112 8.14 -7.15 -9.61
N LEU A 113 8.49 -5.88 -9.84
CA LEU A 113 8.07 -5.15 -11.05
C LEU A 113 8.53 -5.81 -12.36
N SER A 114 9.55 -6.67 -12.30
CA SER A 114 10.05 -7.47 -13.43
C SER A 114 9.42 -8.86 -13.51
N GLY A 115 8.46 -9.19 -12.63
CA GLY A 115 7.76 -10.47 -12.62
C GLY A 115 8.51 -11.62 -11.94
N MET A 116 9.58 -11.34 -11.19
CA MET A 116 10.33 -12.37 -10.45
C MET A 116 9.70 -12.60 -9.09
N HIS A 117 9.58 -13.85 -8.67
CA HIS A 117 9.14 -14.18 -7.32
C HIS A 117 10.19 -13.72 -6.29
N PHE A 118 9.76 -13.02 -5.24
CA PHE A 118 10.67 -12.45 -4.26
C PHE A 118 10.16 -12.48 -2.80
N SER A 119 9.13 -13.29 -2.49
CA SER A 119 8.62 -13.43 -1.12
C SER A 119 8.51 -14.90 -0.66
N LYS A 120 8.78 -15.20 0.61
CA LYS A 120 8.36 -16.45 1.28
C LYS A 120 7.47 -16.09 2.46
N ASP A 121 6.40 -16.84 2.64
CA ASP A 121 5.44 -16.70 3.73
C ASP A 121 5.47 -17.96 4.59
N ILE A 122 6.13 -17.86 5.74
CA ILE A 122 6.36 -18.98 6.66
C ILE A 122 5.44 -18.79 7.84
N ASN A 123 4.53 -19.73 8.07
CA ASN A 123 3.54 -19.69 9.15
C ASN A 123 3.48 -21.06 9.83
N ASP A 124 3.69 -21.11 11.14
CA ASP A 124 3.54 -22.33 11.96
C ASP A 124 2.22 -22.38 12.75
N GLY A 125 1.36 -21.37 12.58
CA GLY A 125 0.08 -21.19 13.27
C GLY A 125 0.17 -20.33 14.54
N THR A 126 1.37 -20.04 15.03
CA THR A 126 1.60 -19.17 16.19
C THR A 126 2.55 -18.02 15.88
N GLU A 127 3.56 -18.28 15.07
CA GLU A 127 4.56 -17.35 14.62
C GLU A 127 4.56 -17.30 13.08
N ARG A 128 4.90 -16.13 12.54
CA ARG A 128 4.87 -15.89 11.10
C ARG A 128 6.03 -15.01 10.68
N ILE A 129 6.66 -15.39 9.58
CA ILE A 129 7.73 -14.66 8.91
C ILE A 129 7.30 -14.39 7.47
N LEU A 130 7.29 -13.13 7.05
CA LEU A 130 7.27 -12.77 5.64
C LEU A 130 8.67 -12.35 5.24
N LEU A 131 9.35 -13.16 4.45
CA LEU A 131 10.72 -12.94 4.00
C LEU A 131 10.71 -12.44 2.55
N PHE A 132 11.40 -11.35 2.26
CA PHE A 132 11.47 -10.75 0.94
C PHE A 132 12.92 -10.63 0.47
N THR A 133 13.25 -11.29 -0.63
CA THR A 133 14.57 -11.23 -1.28
C THR A 133 14.50 -11.79 -2.70
N THR A 134 15.49 -11.47 -3.53
CA THR A 134 15.65 -12.03 -4.88
C THR A 134 16.91 -12.89 -4.94
N SER A 135 16.99 -13.77 -5.95
CA SER A 135 18.22 -14.53 -6.21
C SER A 135 19.43 -13.64 -6.51
N GLU A 136 19.21 -12.45 -7.08
CA GLU A 136 20.26 -11.45 -7.28
C GLU A 136 20.73 -10.84 -5.96
N ASN A 137 19.81 -10.52 -5.05
CA ASN A 137 20.14 -10.02 -3.72
C ASN A 137 20.95 -11.05 -2.92
N LEU A 138 20.59 -12.34 -3.03
CA LEU A 138 21.35 -13.43 -2.40
C LEU A 138 22.78 -13.55 -2.94
N LYS A 139 23.00 -13.32 -4.25
CA LYS A 139 24.35 -13.27 -4.83
C LYS A 139 25.18 -12.12 -4.28
N TRP A 140 24.56 -10.97 -4.01
CA TRP A 140 25.24 -9.85 -3.35
C TRP A 140 25.58 -10.18 -1.90
N LEU A 141 24.66 -10.81 -1.16
CA LEU A 141 24.91 -11.27 0.21
C LEU A 141 26.05 -12.29 0.29
N GLN A 142 26.11 -13.26 -0.62
CA GLN A 142 27.18 -14.26 -0.68
C GLN A 142 28.56 -13.61 -0.90
N LYS A 143 28.65 -12.59 -1.76
CA LYS A 143 29.91 -11.90 -2.07
C LYS A 143 30.35 -10.93 -0.98
N ALA A 144 29.41 -10.49 -0.14
CA ALA A 144 29.67 -9.49 0.87
C ALA A 144 30.47 -10.08 2.04
N LYS A 145 31.58 -9.40 2.40
CA LYS A 145 32.39 -9.76 3.57
C LYS A 145 31.66 -9.51 4.88
N PHE A 146 30.79 -8.51 4.92
CA PHE A 146 30.05 -8.18 6.12
C PHE A 146 28.59 -7.90 5.82
N TRP A 147 27.73 -8.25 6.76
CA TRP A 147 26.32 -7.89 6.76
C TRP A 147 26.05 -6.90 7.88
N ILE A 148 25.20 -5.92 7.60
CA ILE A 148 24.64 -5.00 8.59
C ILE A 148 23.18 -5.36 8.76
N MET A 149 22.76 -5.58 9.99
CA MET A 149 21.42 -6.01 10.30
C MET A 149 20.77 -4.96 11.19
N ASP A 150 19.53 -4.60 10.86
CA ASP A 150 18.78 -3.56 11.55
C ASP A 150 17.32 -3.95 11.70
N GLY A 151 16.83 -3.83 12.92
CA GLY A 151 15.46 -4.09 13.31
C GLY A 151 14.71 -2.79 13.62
N THR A 152 13.69 -2.46 12.83
CA THR A 152 12.92 -1.22 13.02
C THR A 152 11.45 -1.46 13.37
N PHE A 153 10.96 -0.65 14.32
CA PHE A 153 9.59 -0.72 14.88
C PHE A 153 8.65 0.34 14.31
N LYS A 154 9.20 1.40 13.72
CA LYS A 154 8.43 2.63 13.46
C LYS A 154 7.42 2.52 12.32
N THR A 155 7.48 1.44 11.54
CA THR A 155 6.71 1.29 10.30
C THR A 155 6.36 -0.16 10.04
N VAL A 156 5.58 -0.78 10.94
CA VAL A 156 5.20 -2.19 10.83
C VAL A 156 3.67 -2.32 10.93
N PRO A 157 3.01 -3.12 10.07
CA PRO A 157 1.58 -3.40 10.19
C PRO A 157 1.24 -3.96 11.57
N THR A 158 0.05 -3.68 12.09
CA THR A 158 -0.37 -4.04 13.46
C THR A 158 -0.20 -5.53 13.82
N LEU A 159 -0.23 -6.40 12.81
CA LEU A 159 -0.05 -7.85 12.96
C LEU A 159 1.40 -8.28 13.18
N PHE A 160 2.37 -7.50 12.71
CA PHE A 160 3.79 -7.81 12.83
C PHE A 160 4.43 -6.90 13.88
N ARG A 161 5.39 -7.45 14.64
CA ARG A 161 6.04 -6.72 15.72
C ARG A 161 7.25 -5.93 15.24
N GLN A 162 7.85 -6.34 14.13
CA GLN A 162 9.12 -5.79 13.66
C GLN A 162 9.35 -6.01 12.17
N LEU A 163 9.96 -5.01 11.54
CA LEU A 163 10.62 -5.14 10.24
C LEU A 163 12.11 -5.31 10.48
N TYR A 164 12.63 -6.45 10.06
CA TYR A 164 14.05 -6.77 10.08
C TYR A 164 14.63 -6.61 8.68
N SER A 165 15.85 -6.08 8.59
CA SER A 165 16.50 -5.86 7.30
C SER A 165 17.97 -6.24 7.34
N ILE A 166 18.45 -6.90 6.28
CA ILE A 166 19.86 -7.25 6.10
C ILE A 166 20.40 -6.41 4.95
N HIS A 167 21.42 -5.64 5.24
CA HIS A 167 22.10 -4.75 4.32
C HIS A 167 23.51 -5.26 4.04
N ALA A 168 23.95 -5.11 2.80
CA ALA A 168 25.33 -5.40 2.45
C ALA A 168 25.80 -4.48 1.31
N PRO A 169 27.12 -4.40 1.05
CA PRO A 169 27.63 -3.70 -0.11
C PRO A 169 27.13 -4.34 -1.42
N ALA A 170 26.49 -3.55 -2.26
CA ALA A 170 26.21 -3.88 -3.65
C ALA A 170 26.97 -2.94 -4.59
N GLY A 171 27.52 -3.49 -5.67
CA GLY A 171 28.38 -2.78 -6.62
C GLY A 171 29.87 -3.07 -6.46
N GLU A 172 30.67 -2.65 -7.43
CA GLU A 172 32.10 -2.99 -7.50
C GLU A 172 33.00 -1.91 -6.88
N ASN A 173 34.01 -2.34 -6.10
CA ASN A 173 35.13 -1.58 -5.55
C ASN A 173 34.78 -0.13 -5.12
N VAL A 174 34.93 0.83 -6.04
CA VAL A 174 34.87 2.28 -5.78
C VAL A 174 33.44 2.82 -5.66
N ASN A 175 32.45 2.12 -6.24
CA ASN A 175 31.04 2.55 -6.24
C ASN A 175 30.15 1.65 -5.39
N SER A 176 30.72 0.86 -4.49
CA SER A 176 29.94 0.02 -3.58
C SER A 176 29.08 0.87 -2.66
N ARG A 177 27.80 0.51 -2.53
CA ARG A 177 26.85 1.16 -1.62
C ARG A 177 26.24 0.13 -0.70
N ILE A 178 26.05 0.48 0.56
CA ILE A 178 25.26 -0.34 1.48
C ILE A 178 23.80 -0.21 1.09
N VAL A 179 23.18 -1.32 0.74
CA VAL A 179 21.77 -1.38 0.36
C VAL A 179 21.08 -2.53 1.09
N PRO A 180 19.78 -2.41 1.37
CA PRO A 180 18.99 -3.51 1.90
C PRO A 180 18.80 -4.57 0.82
N LEU A 181 19.18 -5.80 1.14
CA LEU A 181 19.09 -6.96 0.25
C LEU A 181 18.00 -7.94 0.69
N VAL A 182 17.71 -7.99 1.99
CA VAL A 182 16.66 -8.82 2.56
C VAL A 182 15.79 -7.97 3.48
N TYR A 183 14.48 -8.16 3.41
CA TYR A 183 13.53 -7.67 4.38
C TYR A 183 12.76 -8.83 4.99
N ALA A 184 12.48 -8.78 6.28
CA ALA A 184 11.63 -9.75 6.95
C ALA A 184 10.66 -9.07 7.90
N LEU A 185 9.38 -9.39 7.79
CA LEU A 185 8.38 -9.05 8.80
C LEU A 185 8.22 -10.24 9.73
N VAL A 186 8.38 -10.00 11.04
CA VAL A 186 8.28 -11.05 12.07
C VAL A 186 7.14 -10.76 13.04
N SER A 187 6.36 -11.79 13.37
CA SER A 187 5.16 -11.63 14.21
C SER A 187 5.48 -11.50 15.70
N VAL A 188 6.62 -12.04 16.15
CA VAL A 188 7.09 -11.97 17.55
C VAL A 188 8.60 -11.71 17.61
N LYS A 189 9.08 -11.40 18.81
CA LYS A 189 10.51 -11.24 19.09
C LYS A 189 10.94 -12.38 19.99
N SER A 190 11.27 -13.51 19.39
CA SER A 190 11.79 -14.70 20.07
C SER A 190 13.09 -15.11 19.40
N GLU A 191 14.02 -15.66 20.18
CA GLU A 191 15.28 -16.15 19.63
C GLU A 191 15.02 -17.24 18.59
N GLU A 192 14.04 -18.08 18.87
CA GLU A 192 13.54 -19.16 18.02
C GLU A 192 13.09 -18.65 16.64
N LEU A 193 12.32 -17.55 16.60
CA LEU A 193 11.84 -17.00 15.32
C LEU A 193 12.98 -16.37 14.51
N TYR A 194 13.97 -15.74 15.15
CA TYR A 194 15.16 -15.25 14.45
C TYR A 194 16.02 -16.39 13.92
N GLN A 195 16.22 -17.46 14.71
CA GLN A 195 16.92 -18.66 14.23
C GLN A 195 16.20 -19.25 13.01
N ARG A 196 14.85 -19.32 13.07
CA ARG A 196 14.04 -19.78 11.94
C ARG A 196 14.18 -18.86 10.72
N LEU A 197 14.16 -17.55 10.92
CA LEU A 197 14.37 -16.57 9.84
C LEU A 197 15.70 -16.80 9.11
N PHE A 198 16.80 -17.01 9.84
CA PHE A 198 18.11 -17.26 9.20
C PHE A 198 18.18 -18.63 8.54
N GLN A 199 17.53 -19.64 9.11
CA GLN A 199 17.40 -20.95 8.48
C GLN A 199 16.67 -20.83 7.13
N GLU A 200 15.52 -20.18 7.09
CA GLU A 200 14.73 -19.97 5.86
C GLU A 200 15.50 -19.16 4.80
N LEU A 201 16.29 -18.18 5.23
CA LEU A 201 17.16 -17.41 4.34
C LEU A 201 18.27 -18.28 3.73
N ASN A 202 18.89 -19.16 4.53
CA ASN A 202 19.90 -20.10 4.05
C ASN A 202 19.29 -21.15 3.11
N GLU A 203 18.15 -21.74 3.46
CA GLU A 203 17.43 -22.69 2.61
C GLU A 203 17.08 -22.05 1.26
N TRP A 204 16.63 -20.79 1.24
CA TRP A 204 16.38 -20.06 -0.01
C TRP A 204 17.66 -19.81 -0.82
N ALA A 205 18.80 -19.55 -0.16
CA ALA A 205 20.07 -19.45 -0.85
C ALA A 205 20.51 -20.78 -1.46
N GLU A 206 20.37 -21.88 -0.72
CA GLU A 206 20.71 -23.24 -1.16
C GLU A 206 19.85 -23.67 -2.36
N GLU A 207 18.54 -23.36 -2.34
CA GLU A 207 17.62 -23.54 -3.49
C GLU A 207 18.11 -22.81 -4.76
N ASN A 208 18.93 -21.76 -4.60
CA ASN A 208 19.52 -20.99 -5.69
C ASN A 208 20.99 -21.35 -5.96
N GLU A 209 21.48 -22.47 -5.39
CA GLU A 209 22.86 -22.94 -5.48
C GLU A 209 23.88 -21.94 -4.89
N LEU A 210 23.47 -21.18 -3.87
CA LEU A 210 24.29 -20.21 -3.17
C LEU A 210 24.55 -20.66 -1.74
N GLU A 211 25.73 -20.32 -1.22
CA GLU A 211 26.09 -20.55 0.18
C GLU A 211 26.35 -19.20 0.85
N LEU A 212 25.59 -18.87 1.89
CA LEU A 212 25.73 -17.63 2.62
C LEU A 212 26.66 -17.82 3.83
N LYS A 213 27.84 -17.21 3.78
CA LYS A 213 28.84 -17.24 4.86
C LYS A 213 29.48 -15.85 5.01
N PRO A 214 28.83 -14.91 5.72
CA PRO A 214 29.45 -13.63 6.00
C PRO A 214 30.66 -13.80 6.94
N ASP A 215 31.74 -13.04 6.70
CA ASP A 215 32.89 -13.03 7.62
C ASP A 215 32.55 -12.27 8.91
N PHE A 216 31.74 -11.21 8.79
CA PHE A 216 31.34 -10.35 9.91
C PHE A 216 29.85 -10.00 9.85
N VAL A 217 29.24 -9.96 11.01
CA VAL A 217 27.86 -9.48 11.18
C VAL A 217 27.87 -8.31 12.15
N LEU A 218 27.33 -7.18 11.70
CA LEU A 218 27.11 -5.99 12.52
C LEU A 218 25.62 -5.88 12.77
N THR A 219 25.21 -6.05 14.02
CA THR A 219 23.83 -5.86 14.46
C THR A 219 23.83 -5.01 15.71
N ASP A 220 22.78 -4.25 15.93
CA ASP A 220 22.56 -3.61 17.22
C ASP A 220 22.11 -4.65 18.26
N PHE A 221 22.34 -4.35 19.54
CA PHE A 221 22.00 -5.25 20.63
C PHE A 221 20.50 -5.16 20.93
N GLU A 222 19.71 -6.02 20.32
CA GLU A 222 18.30 -6.18 20.68
C GLU A 222 18.20 -6.97 21.99
N LYS A 223 18.06 -6.28 23.13
CA LYS A 223 17.56 -6.93 24.34
C LYS A 223 16.13 -7.39 24.06
N LEU A 224 15.90 -8.71 24.14
CA LEU A 224 14.60 -9.29 24.44
C LEU A 224 14.07 -8.60 25.72
N GLN A 225 13.26 -7.54 25.54
CA GLN A 225 12.50 -7.00 26.66
C GLN A 225 11.43 -8.02 26.95
N SER A 226 11.70 -8.87 27.94
CA SER A 226 10.70 -9.67 28.61
C SER A 226 9.55 -8.73 29.00
N MET A 227 8.40 -8.96 28.37
CA MET A 227 7.16 -8.26 28.75
C MET A 227 6.81 -8.71 30.17
N GLN A 228 6.98 -7.81 31.14
CA GLN A 228 6.24 -7.85 32.42
C GLN A 228 4.82 -7.33 32.20
#